data_AF-A0AAV0WR17-F1
#
_entry.id   AF-A0AAV0WR17-F1
#
_cell.length_a   1.000
_cell.length_b   1.000
_cell.length_c   1.000
_cell.angle_alpha   90.00
_cell.angle_beta   90.00
_cell.angle_gamma   90.00
#
_symmetry.space_group_name_H-M   'P 1'
#
loop_
_entity.id
_entity.type
_entity.pdbx_description
1 polymer ?
#
loop_
_entity_poly.entity_id
_entity_poly.type
_entity_poly.pdbx_seq_one_letter_code
_entity_poly.pdbx_strand_id
1 'polypeptide(L)'
;MYGFNFTLVNNFRFVQQLETRFSEKNQELFKIFQIFDYTSLYYLNPKCPSLEFIIDHYKYFEINKIKVKSEFSSAKTLLEHKHILRPDLEMIVDVLIELPSSFSETLKLMHIIKTLPISTASNERFFSSMKNVKSYIRTSMGDERLSDLMIINVEKDEANKIDLNKAVDDFGKMKNRRYPLF
;
A
#
# COMPACT_ATOMS: atom_id res chain seq x y z
N MET A 1 12.44 29.33 21.43
CA MET A 1 13.31 29.24 20.23
C MET A 1 13.65 27.78 19.96
N TYR A 2 12.70 26.98 19.48
CA TYR A 2 12.88 25.66 18.85
C TYR A 2 11.59 25.33 18.10
N GLY A 3 11.31 26.10 17.04
CA GLY A 3 10.23 25.79 16.10
C GLY A 3 10.82 24.92 14.99
N PHE A 4 10.98 23.62 15.26
CA PHE A 4 11.26 22.66 14.20
C PHE A 4 10.03 22.63 13.29
N ASN A 5 10.14 23.23 12.10
CA ASN A 5 9.13 23.22 11.04
C ASN A 5 8.69 21.78 10.76
N PHE A 6 7.57 21.33 11.34
CA PHE A 6 7.04 19.97 11.16
C PHE A 6 6.56 19.76 9.72
N THR A 7 6.18 20.83 9.02
CA THR A 7 5.94 20.82 7.57
C THR A 7 7.20 20.52 6.75
N LEU A 8 8.39 20.97 7.18
CA LEU A 8 9.67 20.59 6.55
C LEU A 8 10.11 19.20 7.00
N VAL A 9 9.97 18.86 8.28
CA VAL A 9 10.38 17.55 8.83
C VAL A 9 9.52 16.40 8.26
N ASN A 10 8.21 16.58 8.12
CA ASN A 10 7.36 15.58 7.47
C ASN A 10 7.63 15.48 5.98
N ASN A 11 7.90 16.60 5.30
CA ASN A 11 8.27 16.56 3.88
C ASN A 11 9.64 15.86 3.70
N PHE A 12 10.60 16.13 4.58
CA PHE A 12 11.91 15.48 4.55
C PHE A 12 11.83 14.00 4.90
N ARG A 13 11.08 13.62 5.96
CA ARG A 13 10.82 12.22 6.31
C ARG A 13 10.05 11.51 5.19
N PHE A 14 9.13 12.19 4.54
CA PHE A 14 8.37 11.67 3.40
C PHE A 14 9.25 11.45 2.17
N VAL A 15 10.06 12.44 1.79
CA VAL A 15 11.05 12.34 0.72
C VAL A 15 12.03 11.21 1.04
N GLN A 16 12.52 11.13 2.27
CA GLN A 16 13.39 10.05 2.70
C GLN A 16 12.70 8.69 2.64
N GLN A 17 11.40 8.59 2.97
CA GLN A 17 10.65 7.34 2.82
C GLN A 17 10.38 6.99 1.35
N LEU A 18 10.16 7.97 0.48
CA LEU A 18 10.08 7.75 -0.97
C LEU A 18 11.43 7.30 -1.53
N GLU A 19 12.52 7.97 -1.17
CA GLU A 19 13.88 7.60 -1.56
C GLU A 19 14.25 6.21 -1.04
N THR A 20 13.87 5.88 0.20
CA THR A 20 14.05 4.54 0.75
C THR A 20 13.20 3.54 -0.03
N ARG A 21 11.92 3.84 -0.29
CA ARG A 21 10.97 2.96 -1.00
C ARG A 21 11.31 2.73 -2.47
N PHE A 22 11.82 3.74 -3.17
CA PHE A 22 12.25 3.67 -4.56
C PHE A 22 13.77 3.55 -4.71
N SER A 23 14.48 3.22 -3.63
CA SER A 23 15.91 2.93 -3.66
C SER A 23 16.20 1.78 -4.61
N GLU A 24 17.41 1.73 -5.16
CA GLU A 24 17.83 0.69 -6.11
C GLU A 24 17.56 -0.73 -5.59
N LYS A 25 17.74 -0.97 -4.28
CA LYS A 25 17.43 -2.26 -3.65
C LYS A 25 15.95 -2.62 -3.68
N ASN A 26 15.06 -1.65 -3.52
CA ASN A 26 13.62 -1.87 -3.54
C ASN A 26 13.06 -1.87 -4.97
N GLN A 27 13.76 -1.26 -5.93
CA GLN A 27 13.45 -1.42 -7.35
C GLN A 27 13.61 -2.87 -7.83
N GLU A 28 14.57 -3.61 -7.26
CA GLU A 28 14.68 -5.06 -7.50
C GLU A 28 13.45 -5.83 -6.99
N LEU A 29 12.79 -5.39 -5.89
CA LEU A 29 11.53 -6.01 -5.44
C LEU A 29 10.44 -5.87 -6.50
N PHE A 30 10.36 -4.73 -7.19
CA PHE A 30 9.37 -4.52 -8.25
C PHE A 30 9.62 -5.39 -9.50
N LYS A 31 10.80 -5.99 -9.66
CA LYS A 31 11.01 -6.95 -10.75
C LYS A 31 10.26 -8.25 -10.55
N ILE A 32 9.75 -8.55 -9.35
CA ILE A 32 8.93 -9.76 -9.13
C ILE A 32 7.63 -9.77 -9.93
N PHE A 33 7.08 -8.59 -10.26
CA PHE A 33 5.83 -8.49 -11.03
C PHE A 33 5.96 -9.16 -12.41
N GLN A 34 7.19 -9.26 -12.94
CA GLN A 34 7.52 -9.98 -14.16
C GLN A 34 7.21 -11.49 -14.09
N ILE A 35 7.01 -12.08 -12.90
CA ILE A 35 6.60 -13.48 -12.75
C ILE A 35 5.11 -13.65 -13.07
N PHE A 36 4.30 -12.64 -12.83
CA PHE A 36 2.85 -12.70 -13.06
C PHE A 36 2.41 -11.97 -14.33
N ASP A 37 3.33 -11.29 -15.00
CA ASP A 37 3.11 -10.67 -16.31
C ASP A 37 3.21 -11.71 -17.43
N TYR A 38 2.11 -11.91 -18.16
CA TYR A 38 2.04 -12.86 -19.28
C TYR A 38 2.95 -12.49 -20.46
N THR A 39 3.38 -11.23 -20.57
CA THR A 39 4.29 -10.77 -21.63
C THR A 39 5.76 -11.01 -21.30
N SER A 40 6.06 -11.31 -20.04
CA SER A 40 7.42 -11.48 -19.54
C SER A 40 7.99 -12.88 -19.83
N LEU A 41 9.28 -12.94 -20.15
CA LEU A 41 10.04 -14.19 -20.30
C LEU A 41 10.06 -15.03 -19.01
N TYR A 42 9.84 -14.39 -17.85
CA TYR A 42 9.84 -15.01 -16.53
C TYR A 42 8.44 -15.39 -16.02
N TYR A 43 7.42 -15.34 -16.87
CA TYR A 43 6.05 -15.68 -16.51
C TYR A 43 5.94 -17.09 -15.90
N LEU A 44 5.49 -17.15 -14.64
CA LEU A 44 5.41 -18.37 -13.81
C LEU A 44 6.66 -19.23 -13.91
N ASN A 45 7.84 -18.61 -14.04
CA ASN A 45 9.09 -19.31 -14.20
C ASN A 45 9.85 -19.36 -12.87
N PRO A 46 10.08 -20.55 -12.30
CA PRO A 46 10.77 -20.67 -11.02
C PRO A 46 12.27 -20.36 -11.08
N LYS A 47 12.84 -20.18 -12.27
CA LYS A 47 14.24 -19.75 -12.45
C LYS A 47 14.41 -18.21 -12.42
N CYS A 48 13.37 -17.48 -12.03
CA CYS A 48 13.46 -16.02 -11.91
C CYS A 48 14.39 -15.63 -10.75
N PRO A 49 15.46 -14.84 -10.98
CA PRO A 49 16.37 -14.41 -9.92
C PRO A 49 15.68 -13.53 -8.86
N SER A 50 14.66 -12.76 -9.26
CA SER A 50 13.86 -11.91 -8.36
C SER A 50 13.07 -12.73 -7.32
N LEU A 51 12.74 -13.98 -7.64
CA LEU A 51 12.03 -14.87 -6.71
C LEU A 51 12.91 -15.24 -5.50
N GLU A 52 14.20 -15.50 -5.74
CA GLU A 52 15.13 -15.82 -4.66
C GLU A 52 15.33 -14.65 -3.71
N PHE A 53 15.41 -13.44 -4.27
CA PHE A 53 15.53 -12.20 -3.50
C PHE A 53 14.32 -11.97 -2.60
N ILE A 54 13.10 -12.16 -3.10
CA ILE A 54 11.88 -12.01 -2.28
C ILE A 54 11.76 -13.08 -1.21
N ILE A 55 12.11 -14.34 -1.52
CA ILE A 55 12.08 -15.40 -0.51
C ILE A 55 13.10 -15.14 0.60
N ASP A 56 14.26 -14.55 0.28
CA ASP A 56 15.24 -14.17 1.29
C ASP A 56 14.79 -12.94 2.11
N HIS A 57 14.26 -11.92 1.43
CA HIS A 57 13.76 -10.69 2.07
C HIS A 57 12.56 -10.96 2.99
N TYR A 58 11.67 -11.87 2.58
CA TYR A 58 10.44 -12.25 3.29
C TYR A 58 10.56 -13.63 3.95
N LYS A 59 11.73 -13.97 4.51
CA LYS A 59 11.98 -15.25 5.23
C LYS A 59 10.92 -15.61 6.27
N TYR A 60 10.32 -14.60 6.90
CA TYR A 60 9.24 -14.76 7.88
C TYR A 60 8.05 -15.58 7.36
N PHE A 61 7.76 -15.53 6.06
CA PHE A 61 6.62 -16.23 5.46
C PHE A 61 6.91 -17.70 5.12
N GLU A 62 8.14 -18.19 5.35
CA GLU A 62 8.55 -19.59 5.20
C GLU A 62 8.10 -20.24 3.86
N ILE A 63 8.29 -19.52 2.75
CA ILE A 63 7.83 -19.96 1.43
C ILE A 63 8.62 -21.19 0.98
N ASN A 64 7.89 -22.28 0.65
CA ASN A 64 8.53 -23.52 0.21
C ASN A 64 8.88 -23.47 -1.30
N LYS A 65 10.18 -23.28 -1.60
CA LYS A 65 10.73 -23.20 -2.97
C LYS A 65 10.39 -24.40 -3.87
N ILE A 66 10.29 -25.60 -3.29
CA ILE A 66 10.04 -26.84 -4.05
C ILE A 66 8.57 -26.86 -4.48
N LYS A 67 7.66 -26.51 -3.57
CA LYS A 67 6.23 -26.40 -3.88
C LYS A 67 5.95 -25.31 -4.90
N VAL A 68 6.55 -24.13 -4.75
CA VAL A 68 6.39 -23.03 -5.73
C VAL A 68 6.76 -23.48 -7.15
N LYS A 69 7.84 -24.25 -7.31
CA LYS A 69 8.24 -24.83 -8.61
C LYS A 69 7.15 -25.70 -9.24
N SER A 70 6.59 -26.64 -8.48
CA SER A 70 5.53 -27.53 -8.96
C SER A 70 4.21 -26.80 -9.20
N GLU A 71 3.88 -25.85 -8.32
CA GLU A 71 2.67 -25.05 -8.41
C GLU A 71 2.68 -24.15 -9.65
N PHE A 72 3.81 -23.50 -9.96
CA PHE A 72 3.96 -22.65 -11.15
C PHE A 72 3.75 -23.42 -12.46
N SER A 73 4.35 -24.62 -12.58
CA SER A 73 4.12 -25.47 -13.76
C SER A 73 2.65 -25.87 -13.89
N SER A 74 2.02 -26.24 -12.77
CA SER A 74 0.61 -26.63 -12.74
C SER A 74 -0.33 -25.46 -13.05
N ALA A 75 -0.02 -24.27 -12.53
CA ALA A 75 -0.76 -23.04 -12.79
C ALA A 75 -0.70 -22.66 -14.27
N LYS A 76 0.47 -22.79 -14.90
CA LYS A 76 0.63 -22.55 -16.34
C LYS A 76 -0.27 -23.47 -17.17
N THR A 77 -0.26 -24.77 -16.89
CA THR A 77 -1.14 -25.74 -17.57
C THR A 77 -2.62 -25.43 -17.35
N LEU A 78 -3.01 -25.00 -16.15
CA LEU A 78 -4.39 -24.64 -15.83
C LEU A 78 -4.87 -23.41 -16.61
N LEU A 79 -4.01 -22.39 -16.74
CA LEU A 79 -4.31 -21.16 -17.48
C LEU A 79 -4.39 -21.39 -18.99
N GLU A 80 -3.52 -22.25 -19.52
CA GLU A 80 -3.58 -22.71 -20.91
C GLU A 80 -4.89 -23.47 -21.19
N HIS A 81 -5.31 -24.35 -20.27
CA HIS A 81 -6.56 -25.10 -20.40
C HIS A 81 -7.82 -24.22 -20.30
N LYS A 82 -7.79 -23.16 -19.50
CA LYS A 82 -8.90 -22.19 -19.42
C LYS A 82 -8.95 -21.19 -20.59
N HIS A 83 -8.07 -21.33 -21.60
CA HIS A 83 -7.97 -20.45 -22.78
C HIS A 83 -7.82 -18.96 -22.43
N ILE A 84 -7.12 -18.63 -21.33
CA ILE A 84 -6.92 -17.23 -20.93
C ILE A 84 -5.69 -16.68 -21.68
N LEU A 85 -5.93 -15.91 -22.77
CA LEU A 85 -4.86 -15.38 -23.62
C LEU A 85 -4.07 -14.20 -23.00
N ARG A 86 -4.69 -13.45 -22.08
CA ARG A 86 -4.07 -12.29 -21.42
C ARG A 86 -4.52 -12.22 -19.96
N PRO A 87 -3.96 -13.07 -19.09
CA PRO A 87 -4.35 -13.09 -17.70
C PRO A 87 -3.82 -11.82 -17.00
N ASP A 88 -4.72 -11.03 -16.44
CA ASP A 88 -4.36 -9.99 -15.47
C ASP A 88 -4.08 -10.62 -14.09
N LEU A 89 -3.39 -9.90 -13.20
CA LEU A 89 -3.03 -10.39 -11.87
C LEU A 89 -4.27 -10.84 -11.08
N GLU A 90 -5.38 -10.11 -11.19
CA GLU A 90 -6.66 -10.49 -10.57
C GLU A 90 -7.22 -11.79 -11.14
N MET A 91 -7.21 -11.95 -12.46
CA MET A 91 -7.70 -13.16 -13.11
C MET A 91 -6.88 -14.40 -12.71
N ILE A 92 -5.55 -14.28 -12.60
CA ILE A 92 -4.71 -15.39 -12.15
C ILE A 92 -5.07 -15.75 -10.71
N VAL A 93 -5.27 -14.75 -9.85
CA VAL A 93 -5.67 -14.98 -8.45
C VAL A 93 -7.03 -15.70 -8.38
N ASP A 94 -8.02 -15.26 -9.16
CA ASP A 94 -9.36 -15.86 -9.16
C ASP A 94 -9.31 -17.33 -9.58
N VAL A 95 -8.51 -17.66 -10.60
CA VAL A 95 -8.34 -19.05 -11.06
C VAL A 95 -7.64 -19.91 -10.00
N LEU A 96 -6.63 -19.38 -9.31
CA LEU A 96 -5.88 -20.14 -8.32
C LEU A 96 -6.63 -20.30 -6.99
N ILE A 97 -7.53 -19.36 -6.66
CA ILE A 97 -8.40 -19.42 -5.48
C ILE A 97 -9.41 -20.58 -5.58
N GLU A 98 -9.80 -21.01 -6.78
CA GLU A 98 -10.66 -22.19 -6.96
C GLU A 98 -10.01 -23.48 -6.41
N LEU A 99 -8.69 -23.53 -6.32
CA LEU A 99 -7.91 -24.70 -5.88
C LEU A 99 -6.86 -24.31 -4.81
N PRO A 100 -7.30 -23.79 -3.64
CA PRO A 100 -6.40 -23.14 -2.69
C PRO A 100 -5.42 -24.12 -2.03
N SER A 101 -5.81 -25.40 -1.89
CA SER A 101 -4.95 -26.47 -1.37
C SER A 101 -3.80 -26.81 -2.31
N SER A 102 -4.00 -26.63 -3.62
CA SER A 102 -3.03 -27.01 -4.66
C SER A 102 -2.07 -25.86 -5.00
N PHE A 103 -2.43 -24.62 -4.70
CA PHE A 103 -1.65 -23.42 -5.04
C PHE A 103 -1.31 -22.54 -3.81
N SER A 104 -1.16 -23.19 -2.66
CA SER A 104 -1.00 -22.53 -1.37
C SER A 104 0.21 -21.58 -1.30
N GLU A 105 1.34 -21.94 -1.89
CA GLU A 105 2.56 -21.12 -1.84
C GLU A 105 2.52 -19.99 -2.87
N THR A 106 1.95 -20.25 -4.03
CA THR A 106 1.74 -19.26 -5.10
C THR A 106 0.78 -18.17 -4.66
N LEU A 107 -0.32 -18.53 -3.98
CA LEU A 107 -1.26 -17.57 -3.39
C LEU A 107 -0.62 -16.74 -2.28
N LYS A 108 0.22 -17.33 -1.42
CA LYS A 108 1.00 -16.57 -0.43
C LYS A 108 1.91 -15.55 -1.10
N LEU A 109 2.65 -15.95 -2.14
CA LEU A 109 3.52 -15.05 -2.90
C LEU A 109 2.72 -13.91 -3.53
N MET A 110 1.57 -14.19 -4.13
CA MET A 110 0.68 -13.18 -4.69
C MET A 110 0.15 -12.22 -3.64
N HIS A 111 -0.20 -12.69 -2.44
CA HIS A 111 -0.59 -11.80 -1.34
C HIS A 111 0.54 -10.87 -0.93
N ILE A 112 1.76 -11.36 -0.78
CA ILE A 112 2.93 -10.52 -0.48
C ILE A 112 3.08 -9.45 -1.55
N ILE A 113 3.00 -9.84 -2.83
CA ILE A 113 3.13 -8.92 -3.96
C ILE A 113 2.00 -7.88 -3.99
N LYS A 114 0.76 -8.25 -3.67
CA LYS A 114 -0.36 -7.31 -3.54
C LYS A 114 -0.20 -6.35 -2.38
N THR A 115 0.47 -6.76 -1.30
CA THR A 115 0.79 -5.86 -0.18
C THR A 115 1.98 -4.95 -0.46
N LEU A 116 2.79 -5.25 -1.49
CA LEU A 116 3.82 -4.32 -1.92
C LEU A 116 3.13 -3.03 -2.36
N PRO A 117 3.50 -1.88 -1.80
CA PRO A 117 2.88 -0.64 -2.19
C PRO A 117 3.45 -0.27 -3.57
N ILE A 118 2.76 -0.67 -4.62
CA ILE A 118 3.13 -0.43 -6.03
C ILE A 118 2.74 0.99 -6.42
N SER A 119 1.61 1.50 -5.91
CA SER A 119 1.09 2.80 -6.30
C SER A 119 1.47 3.90 -5.30
N THR A 120 1.74 5.07 -5.86
CA THR A 120 1.78 6.36 -5.16
C THR A 120 0.37 6.88 -4.84
N ALA A 121 -0.70 6.13 -5.17
CA ALA A 121 -2.08 6.62 -5.11
C ALA A 121 -2.49 7.10 -3.71
N SER A 122 -2.08 6.41 -2.63
CA SER A 122 -2.36 6.88 -1.27
C SER A 122 -1.66 8.20 -0.97
N ASN A 123 -0.46 8.41 -1.51
CA ASN A 123 0.29 9.65 -1.35
C ASN A 123 -0.27 10.77 -2.23
N GLU A 124 -0.68 10.47 -3.46
CA GLU A 124 -1.35 11.42 -4.36
C GLU A 124 -2.71 11.85 -3.80
N ARG A 125 -3.49 10.90 -3.25
CA ARG A 125 -4.72 11.19 -2.50
C ARG A 125 -4.43 12.09 -1.31
N PHE A 126 -3.38 11.81 -0.55
CA PHE A 126 -2.95 12.66 0.56
C PHE A 126 -2.60 14.08 0.09
N PHE A 127 -1.79 14.27 -0.96
CA PHE A 127 -1.46 15.60 -1.47
C PHE A 127 -2.66 16.33 -2.08
N SER A 128 -3.56 15.61 -2.76
CA SER A 128 -4.81 16.16 -3.28
C SER A 128 -5.72 16.65 -2.14
N SER A 129 -5.87 15.86 -1.09
CA SER A 129 -6.56 16.28 0.15
C SER A 129 -5.86 17.46 0.83
N MET A 130 -4.52 17.48 0.84
CA MET A 130 -3.74 18.58 1.40
C MET A 130 -3.99 19.89 0.68
N LYS A 131 -4.13 19.85 -0.66
CA LYS A 131 -4.50 21.02 -1.47
C LYS A 131 -5.89 21.56 -1.11
N ASN A 132 -6.83 20.69 -0.71
CA ASN A 132 -8.17 21.09 -0.28
C ASN A 132 -8.19 21.66 1.15
N VAL A 133 -7.41 21.08 2.06
CA VAL A 133 -7.33 21.51 3.46
C VAL A 133 -6.51 22.80 3.60
N LYS A 134 -5.34 22.86 2.94
CA LYS A 134 -4.44 24.02 2.89
C LYS A 134 -4.78 24.87 1.66
N SER A 135 -5.84 25.67 1.78
CA SER A 135 -6.17 26.68 0.78
C SER A 135 -5.25 27.89 0.90
N TYR A 136 -5.13 28.68 -0.17
CA TYR A 136 -4.27 29.87 -0.26
C TYR A 136 -4.47 30.89 0.89
N ILE A 137 -5.67 30.93 1.48
CA ILE A 137 -6.03 31.85 2.57
C ILE A 137 -5.69 31.25 3.96
N ARG A 138 -5.46 29.93 4.07
CA ARG A 138 -5.19 29.22 5.33
C ARG A 138 -3.71 28.81 5.47
N THR A 139 -2.79 29.71 5.14
CA THR A 139 -1.35 29.42 5.12
C THR A 139 -0.68 29.45 6.49
N SER A 140 -1.27 30.09 7.50
CA SER A 140 -0.73 30.24 8.86
C SER A 140 -1.14 29.13 9.86
N MET A 141 -1.71 28.02 9.38
CA MET A 141 -2.17 26.94 10.25
C MET A 141 -1.00 26.12 10.82
N GLY A 142 -1.06 25.85 12.13
CA GLY A 142 -0.09 24.97 12.81
C GLY A 142 -0.16 23.53 12.32
N ASP A 143 0.97 22.83 12.41
CA ASP A 143 1.14 21.50 11.83
C ASP A 143 0.25 20.43 12.50
N GLU A 144 -0.01 20.52 13.81
CA GLU A 144 -0.95 19.63 14.51
C GLU A 144 -2.37 19.74 13.93
N ARG A 145 -2.87 20.97 13.82
CA ARG A 145 -4.20 21.25 13.26
C ARG A 145 -4.32 20.80 11.81
N LEU A 146 -3.24 20.91 11.03
CA LEU A 146 -3.20 20.40 9.66
C LEU A 146 -3.31 18.88 9.62
N SER A 147 -2.56 18.18 10.47
CA SER A 147 -2.60 16.72 10.58
C SER A 147 -4.00 16.22 10.92
N ASP A 148 -4.64 16.82 11.93
CA ASP A 148 -5.98 16.41 12.37
C ASP A 148 -7.03 16.62 11.27
N LEU A 149 -6.98 17.76 10.57
CA LEU A 149 -7.89 18.05 9.46
C LEU A 149 -7.66 17.14 8.24
N MET A 150 -6.41 16.73 8.00
CA MET A 150 -6.07 15.80 6.93
C MET A 150 -6.68 14.42 7.17
N ILE A 151 -6.64 13.91 8.40
CA ILE A 151 -7.26 12.64 8.78
C ILE A 151 -8.77 12.69 8.51
N ILE A 152 -9.44 13.77 8.94
CA ILE A 152 -10.88 13.98 8.71
C ILE A 152 -11.20 14.05 7.20
N ASN A 153 -10.32 14.65 6.39
CA ASN A 153 -10.53 14.78 4.95
C ASN A 153 -10.33 13.45 4.19
N VAL A 154 -9.36 12.64 4.60
CA VAL A 154 -9.11 11.31 3.99
C VAL A 154 -10.26 10.35 4.32
N GLU A 155 -10.70 10.36 5.59
CA GLU A 155 -11.80 9.54 6.12
C GLU A 155 -13.16 10.24 6.03
N LYS A 156 -13.36 11.10 5.02
CA LYS A 156 -14.55 11.95 4.90
C LYS A 156 -15.86 11.16 4.94
N ASP A 157 -15.89 9.97 4.35
CA ASP A 157 -17.08 9.12 4.30
C ASP A 157 -17.49 8.61 5.69
N GLU A 158 -16.52 8.27 6.54
CA GLU A 158 -16.76 7.93 7.95
C GLU A 158 -17.03 9.17 8.80
N ALA A 159 -16.31 10.27 8.54
CA ALA A 159 -16.52 11.54 9.24
C ALA A 159 -17.92 12.11 9.02
N ASN A 160 -18.50 11.93 7.82
CA ASN A 160 -19.88 12.35 7.52
C ASN A 160 -20.93 11.59 8.34
N LYS A 161 -20.59 10.42 8.90
CA LYS A 161 -21.47 9.65 9.79
C LYS A 161 -21.44 10.15 11.22
N ILE A 162 -20.47 11.00 11.57
CA ILE A 162 -20.35 11.59 12.91
C ILE A 162 -21.39 12.70 13.05
N ASP A 163 -22.20 12.62 14.10
CA ASP A 163 -23.17 13.66 14.45
C ASP A 163 -22.44 14.86 15.07
N LEU A 164 -22.23 15.90 14.27
CA LEU A 164 -21.58 17.13 14.69
C LEU A 164 -22.32 17.81 15.85
N ASN A 165 -23.65 17.68 15.94
CA ASN A 165 -24.42 18.31 17.01
C ASN A 165 -24.10 17.65 18.36
N LYS A 166 -23.99 16.32 18.40
CA LYS A 166 -23.54 15.60 19.59
C LYS A 166 -22.11 15.97 19.97
N ALA A 167 -21.21 16.10 19.00
CA ALA A 167 -19.84 16.52 19.26
C ALA A 167 -19.77 17.93 19.87
N VAL A 168 -20.61 18.86 19.41
CA VAL A 168 -20.75 20.21 19.97
C VAL A 168 -21.33 20.17 21.38
N ASP A 169 -22.37 19.37 21.61
CA ASP A 169 -22.98 19.23 22.94
C ASP A 169 -21.99 18.64 23.95
N ASP A 170 -21.22 17.63 23.56
CA ASP A 170 -20.22 17.01 24.42
C ASP A 170 -19.05 17.93 24.69
N PHE A 171 -18.61 18.71 23.70
CA PHE A 171 -17.64 19.79 23.90
C PHE A 171 -18.18 20.86 24.85
N GLY A 172 -19.46 21.23 24.74
CA GLY A 172 -20.15 22.18 25.63
C GLY A 172 -20.23 21.70 27.08
N LYS A 173 -20.36 20.38 27.30
CA LYS A 173 -20.35 19.75 28.63
C LYS A 173 -18.96 19.69 29.27
N MET A 174 -17.87 19.84 28.51
CA MET A 174 -16.53 19.84 29.08
C MET A 174 -16.31 21.08 29.99
N LYS A 175 -15.95 20.83 31.26
CA LYS A 175 -15.76 21.90 32.26
C LYS A 175 -14.59 22.84 31.94
N ASN A 176 -13.55 22.34 31.27
CA ASN A 176 -12.36 23.12 30.95
C ASN A 176 -12.32 23.39 29.43
N ARG A 177 -12.90 24.52 29.02
CA ARG A 177 -13.13 24.88 27.61
C ARG A 177 -11.94 25.60 26.97
N ARG A 178 -10.90 25.91 27.75
CA ARG A 178 -9.69 26.57 27.25
C ARG A 178 -8.69 25.49 26.84
N TYR A 179 -8.61 25.24 25.55
CA TYR A 179 -7.38 24.68 24.99
C TYR A 179 -6.28 25.73 25.21
N PRO A 180 -5.11 25.38 25.78
CA PRO A 180 -4.03 26.33 25.93
C PRO A 180 -3.62 26.83 24.55
N LEU A 181 -3.98 28.09 24.26
CA LEU A 181 -3.48 28.81 23.10
C LEU A 181 -2.05 29.22 23.47
N PHE A 182 -1.08 28.49 22.93
CA PHE A 182 0.32 28.87 22.97
C PHE A 182 0.57 30.13 22.14
#